data_AF-A0A6L8G9X9-F1
#
_entry.id   AF-A0A6L8G9X9-F1
#
_cell.length_a   1.000
_cell.length_b   1.000
_cell.length_c   1.000
_cell.angle_alpha   90.00
_cell.angle_beta   90.00
_cell.angle_gamma   90.00
#
_symmetry.space_group_name_H-M   'P 1'
#
loop_
_entity.id
_entity.type
_entity.pdbx_description
1 polymer ?
#
loop_
_entity_poly.entity_id
_entity_poly.type
_entity_poly.pdbx_seq_one_letter_code
_entity_poly.pdbx_strand_id
1 'polypeptide(L)'
;IWDPMAVRTCMSAGEGAELHLRFGGKKSRAGGEPLDAKVKVRRILRDAVQSFGESVVPLGDSVRIDVGGIDVILNTVRSQVFHPDVFSNFGVDPRERAMLVVKSTNHFHDAFSAIASEILYVTVDGPYPSNPATNGYRNLSRKVWPLHENPHVS
;
A
#
# COMPACT_ATOMS: atom_id res chain seq x y z
N ILE A 1 -2.31 -0.53 -3.71
CA ILE A 1 -1.24 0.31 -4.30
C ILE A 1 -1.89 1.58 -4.81
N TRP A 2 -1.43 2.73 -4.35
CA TRP A 2 -2.01 3.99 -4.79
C TRP A 2 -1.47 4.37 -6.18
N ASP A 3 -2.32 4.25 -7.21
CA ASP A 3 -2.04 4.62 -8.61
C ASP A 3 -3.34 5.04 -9.32
N PRO A 4 -3.77 6.31 -9.17
CA PRO A 4 -5.04 6.76 -9.71
C PRO A 4 -5.15 6.67 -11.23
N MET A 5 -4.03 6.77 -11.95
CA MET A 5 -4.03 6.65 -13.41
C MET A 5 -4.31 5.21 -13.83
N ALA A 6 -3.60 4.25 -13.23
CA ALA A 6 -3.81 2.85 -13.53
C ALA A 6 -5.23 2.38 -13.19
N VAL A 7 -5.80 2.88 -12.07
CA VAL A 7 -7.21 2.65 -11.74
C VAL A 7 -8.14 3.12 -12.85
N ARG A 8 -8.00 4.37 -13.31
CA ARG A 8 -8.84 4.90 -14.39
C ARG A 8 -8.70 4.10 -15.68
N THR A 9 -7.49 3.71 -16.06
CA THR A 9 -7.25 2.87 -17.24
C THR A 9 -7.98 1.54 -17.12
N CYS A 10 -7.88 0.85 -15.98
CA CYS A 10 -8.59 -0.41 -15.74
C CYS A 10 -10.11 -0.22 -15.74
N MET A 11 -10.61 0.87 -15.16
CA MET A 11 -12.04 1.18 -15.17
C MET A 11 -12.58 1.45 -16.56
N SER A 12 -11.82 2.15 -17.40
CA SER A 12 -12.17 2.36 -18.80
C SER A 12 -12.14 1.07 -19.62
N ALA A 13 -11.23 0.15 -19.31
CA ALA A 13 -11.14 -1.15 -19.97
C ALA A 13 -12.28 -2.11 -19.55
N GLY A 14 -12.73 -2.03 -18.30
CA GLY A 14 -13.81 -2.85 -17.75
C GLY A 14 -13.33 -4.15 -17.10
N GLU A 15 -14.21 -4.79 -16.33
CA GLU A 15 -13.95 -6.10 -15.74
C GLU A 15 -13.79 -7.18 -16.82
N GLY A 16 -12.84 -8.11 -16.61
CA GLY A 16 -12.51 -9.17 -17.56
C GLY A 16 -11.51 -8.76 -18.65
N ALA A 17 -11.27 -7.47 -18.84
CA ALA A 17 -10.34 -6.96 -19.85
C ALA A 17 -8.88 -7.35 -19.55
N GLU A 18 -8.12 -7.62 -20.61
CA GLU A 18 -6.67 -7.82 -20.56
C GLU A 18 -5.97 -6.65 -21.23
N LEU A 19 -4.97 -6.07 -20.56
CA LEU A 19 -4.26 -4.90 -21.06
C LEU A 19 -2.80 -4.89 -20.59
N HIS A 20 -1.95 -4.23 -21.37
CA HIS A 20 -0.62 -3.84 -20.90
C HIS A 20 -0.77 -2.62 -20.00
N LEU A 21 -0.39 -2.78 -18.74
CA LEU A 21 -0.52 -1.75 -17.72
C LEU A 21 0.84 -1.46 -17.10
N ARG A 22 1.21 -0.18 -17.08
CA ARG A 22 2.30 0.34 -16.26
C ARG A 22 1.73 0.82 -14.93
N PHE A 23 2.11 0.26 -13.79
CA PHE A 23 1.55 0.64 -12.48
C PHE A 23 2.57 0.56 -11.32
N GLY A 24 2.31 1.29 -10.24
CA GLY A 24 3.22 1.37 -9.08
C GLY A 24 4.47 2.22 -9.35
N GLY A 25 5.25 2.58 -8.32
CA GLY A 25 6.55 3.28 -8.47
C GLY A 25 6.52 4.74 -8.99
N LYS A 26 5.41 5.23 -9.55
CA LYS A 26 5.33 6.49 -10.33
C LYS A 26 5.58 7.82 -9.58
N LYS A 27 5.66 7.84 -8.25
CA LYS A 27 5.63 9.10 -7.46
C LYS A 27 6.87 9.40 -6.61
N SER A 28 7.86 8.53 -6.57
CA SER A 28 9.13 8.82 -5.92
C SER A 28 10.27 8.02 -6.54
N ARG A 29 11.40 8.68 -6.84
CA ARG A 29 12.64 8.04 -7.32
C ARG A 29 13.17 6.95 -6.37
N ALA A 30 12.75 6.98 -5.10
CA ALA A 30 13.03 6.00 -4.06
C ALA A 30 11.91 4.94 -3.86
N GLY A 31 10.88 4.92 -4.71
CA GLY A 31 9.71 4.04 -4.57
C GLY A 31 9.72 2.80 -5.49
N GLY A 32 10.85 2.55 -6.17
CA GLY A 32 11.01 1.57 -7.24
C GLY A 32 10.56 2.09 -8.61
N GLU A 33 11.05 1.44 -9.67
CA GLU A 33 10.56 1.67 -11.03
C GLU A 33 9.11 1.17 -11.17
N PRO A 34 8.26 1.83 -11.98
CA PRO A 34 6.95 1.29 -12.32
C PRO A 34 7.05 -0.07 -12.99
N LEU A 35 6.13 -0.96 -12.65
CA LEU A 35 6.04 -2.28 -13.27
C LEU A 35 5.22 -2.20 -14.55
N ASP A 36 5.78 -2.63 -15.67
CA ASP A 36 5.06 -2.90 -16.92
C ASP A 36 4.68 -4.38 -16.98
N ALA A 37 3.39 -4.68 -17.02
CA ALA A 37 2.92 -6.06 -17.11
C ALA A 37 1.64 -6.18 -17.94
N LYS A 38 1.41 -7.36 -18.51
CA LYS A 38 0.07 -7.74 -19.00
C LYS A 38 -0.77 -8.12 -17.79
N VAL A 39 -1.91 -7.48 -17.64
CA VAL A 39 -2.78 -7.67 -16.47
C VAL A 39 -4.20 -7.97 -16.91
N LYS A 40 -4.94 -8.68 -16.06
CA LYS A 40 -6.38 -8.91 -16.23
C LYS A 40 -7.16 -8.17 -15.16
N VAL A 41 -8.13 -7.35 -15.54
CA VAL A 41 -9.02 -6.69 -14.59
C VAL A 41 -9.97 -7.73 -14.01
N ARG A 42 -9.87 -7.97 -12.71
CA ARG A 42 -10.70 -8.98 -12.03
C ARG A 42 -11.93 -8.38 -11.37
N ARG A 43 -11.81 -7.18 -10.80
CA ARG A 43 -12.92 -6.49 -10.16
C ARG A 43 -12.72 -4.98 -10.11
N ILE A 44 -13.79 -4.23 -10.25
CA ILE A 44 -13.84 -2.76 -10.12
C ILE A 44 -14.82 -2.42 -9.01
N LEU A 45 -14.40 -1.55 -8.10
CA LEU A 45 -15.25 -1.00 -7.06
C LEU A 45 -15.16 0.53 -7.09
N ARG A 46 -16.31 1.18 -7.19
CA ARG A 46 -16.41 2.63 -7.01
C ARG A 46 -16.54 2.97 -5.54
N ASP A 47 -15.93 4.08 -5.14
CA ASP A 47 -15.99 4.59 -3.76
C ASP A 47 -15.72 3.51 -2.70
N ALA A 48 -14.72 2.66 -2.96
CA ALA A 48 -14.39 1.56 -2.07
C ALA A 48 -13.96 2.08 -0.70
N VAL A 49 -14.25 1.29 0.34
CA VAL A 49 -13.92 1.60 1.73
C VAL A 49 -13.28 0.39 2.42
N GLN A 50 -12.66 0.63 3.57
CA GLN A 50 -12.18 -0.39 4.50
C GLN A 50 -12.48 0.03 5.94
N SER A 51 -12.52 -0.93 6.85
CA SER A 51 -12.72 -0.67 8.28
C SER A 51 -11.42 -0.26 8.98
N PHE A 52 -11.54 0.57 10.02
CA PHE A 52 -10.46 0.89 10.95
C PHE A 52 -11.05 1.11 12.36
N GLY A 53 -11.02 0.08 13.20
CA GLY A 53 -11.79 0.08 14.45
C GLY A 53 -13.28 0.26 14.17
N GLU A 54 -13.90 1.28 14.77
CA GLU A 54 -15.29 1.67 14.51
C GLU A 54 -15.45 2.64 13.33
N SER A 55 -14.35 3.06 12.71
CA SER A 55 -14.35 4.03 11.60
C SER A 55 -14.31 3.36 10.22
N VAL A 56 -14.78 4.10 9.21
CA VAL A 56 -14.71 3.71 7.80
C VAL A 56 -13.72 4.62 7.08
N VAL A 57 -12.76 4.03 6.37
CA VAL A 57 -11.70 4.73 5.65
C VAL A 57 -11.92 4.60 4.14
N PRO A 58 -12.03 5.72 3.39
CA PRO A 58 -12.18 5.67 1.94
C PRO A 58 -10.88 5.25 1.25
N LEU A 59 -11.02 4.37 0.27
CA LEU A 59 -10.01 3.99 -0.72
C LEU A 59 -10.26 4.68 -2.08
N GLY A 60 -11.47 5.20 -2.26
CA GLY A 60 -11.96 5.75 -3.53
C GLY A 60 -12.15 4.65 -4.57
N ASP A 61 -12.27 5.05 -5.83
CA ASP A 61 -12.27 4.11 -6.94
C ASP A 61 -11.04 3.20 -6.86
N SER A 62 -11.30 1.90 -6.96
CA SER A 62 -10.29 0.86 -6.75
C SER A 62 -10.53 -0.32 -7.67
N VAL A 63 -9.45 -1.00 -8.06
CA VAL A 63 -9.49 -2.15 -8.97
C VAL A 63 -8.62 -3.29 -8.45
N ARG A 64 -9.12 -4.52 -8.58
CA ARG A 64 -8.31 -5.74 -8.46
C ARG A 64 -7.86 -6.16 -9.83
N ILE A 65 -6.55 -6.28 -10.02
CA ILE A 65 -5.95 -6.82 -11.24
C ILE A 65 -5.21 -8.11 -10.91
N ASP A 66 -5.15 -9.02 -11.86
CA ASP A 66 -4.32 -10.22 -11.83
C ASP A 66 -3.11 -10.01 -12.73
N VAL A 67 -1.93 -10.29 -12.19
CA VAL A 67 -0.64 -10.16 -12.86
C VAL A 67 0.12 -11.46 -12.71
N GLY A 68 0.01 -12.34 -13.71
CA GLY A 68 0.71 -13.63 -13.69
C GLY A 68 0.33 -14.53 -12.51
N GLY A 69 -0.93 -14.49 -12.05
CA GLY A 69 -1.41 -15.26 -10.90
C GLY A 69 -1.33 -14.49 -9.57
N ILE A 70 -0.81 -13.27 -9.57
CA ILE A 70 -0.74 -12.40 -8.39
C ILE A 70 -1.87 -11.37 -8.46
N ASP A 71 -2.77 -11.38 -7.47
CA ASP A 71 -3.76 -10.32 -7.32
C ASP A 71 -3.11 -9.06 -6.73
N VAL A 72 -3.34 -7.92 -7.38
CA VAL A 72 -2.92 -6.59 -6.93
C VAL A 72 -4.13 -5.67 -6.86
N ILE A 73 -4.31 -5.01 -5.73
CA ILE A 73 -5.35 -3.98 -5.57
C ILE A 73 -4.72 -2.61 -5.84
N LEU A 74 -5.31 -1.83 -6.74
CA LEU A 74 -4.96 -0.43 -7.03
C LEU A 74 -6.07 0.50 -6.54
N ASN A 75 -5.73 1.67 -6.02
CA ASN A 75 -6.69 2.62 -5.44
C ASN A 75 -6.36 4.10 -5.74
N THR A 76 -7.39 4.96 -5.75
CA THR A 76 -7.27 6.38 -6.11
C THR A 76 -7.04 7.31 -4.91
N VAL A 77 -7.49 6.94 -3.71
CA VAL A 77 -7.22 7.68 -2.47
C VAL A 77 -6.02 7.08 -1.76
N ARG A 78 -5.06 7.90 -1.35
CA ARG A 78 -3.86 7.41 -0.66
C ARG A 78 -4.23 6.99 0.76
N SER A 79 -4.28 5.69 1.00
CA SER A 79 -4.62 5.10 2.29
C SER A 79 -3.69 3.91 2.60
N GLN A 80 -3.51 3.61 3.89
CA GLN A 80 -2.83 2.39 4.33
C GLN A 80 -3.82 1.23 4.36
N VAL A 81 -3.37 -0.01 4.30
CA VAL A 81 -4.24 -1.17 4.56
C VAL A 81 -4.34 -1.34 6.07
N PHE A 82 -5.57 -1.26 6.59
CA PHE A 82 -5.86 -1.28 8.02
C PHE A 82 -6.55 -2.57 8.48
N HIS A 83 -7.35 -3.19 7.61
CA HIS A 83 -8.16 -4.34 7.99
C HIS A 83 -8.30 -5.33 6.81
N PRO A 84 -8.42 -6.65 7.07
CA PRO A 84 -8.54 -7.67 6.02
C PRO A 84 -9.81 -7.60 5.17
N ASP A 85 -10.84 -6.89 5.63
CA ASP A 85 -12.08 -6.66 4.88
C ASP A 85 -11.82 -6.01 3.52
N VAL A 86 -10.71 -5.28 3.38
CA VAL A 86 -10.26 -4.77 2.08
C VAL A 86 -10.03 -5.89 1.06
N PHE A 87 -9.74 -7.13 1.45
CA PHE A 87 -9.61 -8.24 0.50
C PHE A 87 -10.98 -8.84 0.17
N SER A 88 -11.80 -9.05 1.20
CA SER A 88 -13.17 -9.56 1.07
C SER A 88 -14.04 -8.65 0.19
N ASN A 89 -13.89 -7.33 0.32
CA ASN A 89 -14.57 -6.34 -0.51
C ASN A 89 -14.27 -6.55 -2.00
N PHE A 90 -13.06 -7.01 -2.33
CA PHE A 90 -12.62 -7.30 -3.69
C PHE A 90 -12.84 -8.76 -4.08
N GLY A 91 -13.58 -9.54 -3.28
CA GLY A 91 -13.91 -10.94 -3.54
C GLY A 91 -12.68 -11.84 -3.44
N VAL A 92 -11.74 -11.50 -2.58
CA VAL A 92 -10.59 -12.32 -2.24
C VAL A 92 -10.79 -12.80 -0.82
N ASP A 93 -10.87 -14.12 -0.60
CA ASP A 93 -10.72 -14.65 0.75
C ASP A 93 -9.21 -14.64 1.08
N PRO A 94 -8.77 -13.81 2.04
CA PRO A 94 -7.36 -13.78 2.43
C PRO A 94 -6.86 -15.14 2.96
N ARG A 95 -7.74 -16.02 3.45
CA ARG A 95 -7.38 -17.36 3.96
C ARG A 95 -7.04 -18.36 2.86
N GLU A 96 -7.49 -18.12 1.63
CA GLU A 96 -7.22 -18.98 0.47
C GLU A 96 -5.93 -18.57 -0.26
N ARG A 97 -5.20 -17.56 0.24
CA ARG A 97 -3.99 -17.04 -0.38
C ARG A 97 -2.75 -17.54 0.34
N ALA A 98 -1.79 -18.07 -0.43
CA ALA A 98 -0.51 -18.54 0.09
C ALA A 98 0.36 -17.39 0.65
N MET A 99 0.16 -16.16 0.18
CA MET A 99 0.91 -14.98 0.63
C MET A 99 0.07 -13.71 0.46
N LEU A 100 0.09 -12.85 1.48
CA LEU A 100 -0.52 -11.52 1.45
C LEU A 100 0.54 -10.46 1.69
N VAL A 101 0.65 -9.49 0.79
CA VAL A 101 1.58 -8.36 0.93
C VAL A 101 0.78 -7.09 1.14
N VAL A 102 0.92 -6.49 2.32
CA VAL A 102 0.29 -5.21 2.66
C VAL A 102 1.34 -4.13 2.85
N LYS A 103 1.13 -2.97 2.22
CA LYS A 103 1.99 -1.80 2.44
C LYS A 103 1.42 -0.97 3.59
N SER A 104 1.92 -1.20 4.80
CA SER A 104 1.54 -0.45 6.02
C SER A 104 2.77 -0.29 6.92
N THR A 105 2.87 0.84 7.62
CA THR A 105 4.06 1.17 8.42
C THR A 105 3.93 0.92 9.92
N ASN A 106 2.72 0.79 10.50
CA ASN A 106 2.57 0.57 11.96
C ASN A 106 1.24 -0.05 12.43
N HIS A 107 0.16 -0.07 11.62
CA HIS A 107 -1.18 -0.45 12.10
C HIS A 107 -1.75 -1.76 11.54
N PHE A 108 -0.98 -2.52 10.75
CA PHE A 108 -1.49 -3.75 10.13
C PHE A 108 -1.31 -5.01 11.00
N HIS A 109 -0.44 -4.97 12.00
CA HIS A 109 -0.05 -6.17 12.74
C HIS A 109 -1.21 -6.82 13.49
N ASP A 110 -2.02 -6.04 14.21
CA ASP A 110 -3.09 -6.59 15.07
C ASP A 110 -4.23 -7.21 14.26
N ALA A 111 -4.56 -6.64 13.10
CA ALA A 111 -5.64 -7.14 12.25
C ALA A 111 -5.21 -8.32 11.36
N PHE A 112 -3.93 -8.41 10.98
CA PHE A 112 -3.41 -9.49 10.13
C PHE A 112 -2.80 -10.66 10.91
N SER A 113 -2.33 -10.46 12.14
CA SER A 113 -1.83 -11.57 12.99
C SER A 113 -2.89 -12.61 13.31
N ALA A 114 -4.17 -12.23 13.29
CA ALA A 114 -5.30 -13.15 13.47
C ALA A 114 -5.55 -14.07 12.26
N ILE A 115 -4.98 -13.78 11.08
CA ILE A 115 -5.24 -14.52 9.83
C ILE A 115 -3.97 -14.97 9.09
N ALA A 116 -2.81 -14.39 9.40
CA ALA A 116 -1.53 -14.73 8.80
C ALA A 116 -0.75 -15.67 9.72
N SER A 117 -0.29 -16.79 9.18
CA SER A 117 0.59 -17.73 9.91
C SER A 117 1.97 -17.15 10.19
N GLU A 118 2.41 -16.17 9.39
CA GLU A 118 3.69 -15.49 9.54
C GLU A 118 3.61 -14.06 8.99
N ILE A 119 4.18 -13.08 9.71
CA ILE A 119 4.26 -11.68 9.27
C ILE A 119 5.72 -11.34 8.96
N LEU A 120 6.04 -11.21 7.68
CA LEU A 120 7.37 -10.81 7.20
C LEU A 120 7.39 -9.30 6.96
N TYR A 121 8.16 -8.58 7.78
CA TYR A 121 8.43 -7.17 7.57
C TYR A 121 9.49 -7.01 6.46
N VAL A 122 9.04 -6.62 5.27
CA VAL A 122 9.94 -6.33 4.14
C VAL A 122 10.28 -4.84 4.14
N THR A 123 11.49 -4.50 4.56
CA THR A 123 12.06 -3.16 4.34
C THR A 123 12.53 -3.05 2.90
N VAL A 124 11.88 -2.19 2.13
CA VAL A 124 12.39 -1.75 0.83
C VAL A 124 13.13 -0.44 1.08
N ASP A 125 14.41 -0.35 0.71
CA ASP A 125 15.18 0.90 0.79
C ASP A 125 14.44 1.99 0.01
N GLY A 126 13.82 2.89 0.76
CA GLY A 126 12.84 3.86 0.27
C GLY A 126 12.69 5.03 1.24
N PRO A 127 11.98 6.10 0.86
CA PRO A 127 12.14 7.45 1.41
C PRO A 127 11.58 7.65 2.82
N TYR A 128 11.26 6.56 3.52
CA TYR A 128 10.90 6.62 4.92
C TYR A 128 12.21 6.60 5.72
N PRO A 129 12.60 7.70 6.38
CA PRO A 129 13.76 7.70 7.24
C PRO A 129 13.38 6.85 8.47
N SER A 130 13.67 5.55 8.41
CA SER A 130 13.62 4.66 9.57
C SER A 130 14.62 5.10 10.64
N ASN A 131 15.61 5.91 10.26
CA ASN A 131 16.51 6.61 11.16
C ASN A 131 16.21 8.11 11.18
N PRO A 132 15.63 8.64 12.27
CA PRO A 132 15.45 10.08 12.46
C PRO A 132 16.78 10.86 12.38
N ALA A 133 17.92 10.22 12.65
CA ALA A 133 19.25 10.84 12.60
C ALA A 133 19.74 11.15 11.18
N THR A 134 19.21 10.47 10.15
CA THR A 134 19.63 10.67 8.75
C THR A 134 18.67 11.57 7.96
N ASN A 135 17.68 12.15 8.63
CA ASN A 135 16.65 12.93 7.97
C ASN A 135 17.08 14.40 7.87
N GLY A 136 17.07 14.96 6.66
CA GLY A 136 17.57 16.32 6.36
C GLY A 136 16.62 17.45 6.81
N TYR A 137 16.33 17.53 8.11
CA TYR A 137 15.46 18.57 8.67
C TYR A 137 16.06 19.97 8.46
N ARG A 138 15.37 20.83 7.69
CA ARG A 138 15.81 22.21 7.42
C ARG A 138 15.31 23.25 8.43
N ASN A 139 14.21 22.95 9.14
CA ASN A 139 13.56 23.89 10.07
C ASN A 139 13.65 23.45 11.53
N LEU A 140 14.38 22.37 11.83
CA LEU A 140 14.52 21.87 13.20
C LEU A 140 15.74 22.51 13.86
N SER A 141 15.51 23.51 14.71
CA SER A 141 16.56 24.28 15.39
C SER A 141 16.96 23.74 16.76
N ARG A 142 16.17 22.83 17.34
CA ARG A 142 16.41 22.22 18.66
C ARG A 142 17.20 20.92 18.55
N LYS A 143 18.14 20.68 19.48
CA LYS A 143 18.82 19.39 19.62
C LYS A 143 17.79 18.32 20.02
N VAL A 144 17.69 17.24 19.25
CA VAL A 144 16.81 16.10 19.55
C VAL A 144 17.57 14.81 19.35
N TRP A 145 17.37 13.84 20.24
CA TRP A 145 17.84 12.48 20.04
C TRP A 145 16.92 11.76 19.03
N PRO A 146 17.42 10.93 18.09
CA PRO A 146 18.80 10.47 17.89
C PRO A 146 19.67 11.33 16.95
N LEU A 147 19.22 12.51 16.50
CA LEU A 147 20.06 13.43 15.68
C LEU A 147 21.26 13.96 16.46
N HIS A 148 21.11 14.10 17.78
CA HIS A 148 22.18 14.40 18.73
C HIS A 148 22.15 13.38 19.86
N GLU A 149 23.31 12.80 20.16
CA GLU A 149 23.47 11.76 21.18
C GLU A 149 23.14 12.25 22.59
N ASN A 150 23.40 13.54 22.88
CA ASN A 150 23.14 14.17 24.18
C ASN A 150 22.44 15.54 24.01
N PRO A 151 21.12 15.58 23.78
CA PRO A 151 20.40 16.83 23.50
C PRO A 151 20.16 17.71 24.74
N HIS A 152 20.45 17.20 25.94
CA HIS A 152 20.15 17.87 27.23
C HIS A 152 21.38 18.32 28.02
N VAL A 153 22.59 18.03 27.54
CA VAL A 153 23.83 18.43 28.24
C VAL A 153 24.17 19.85 27.78
N SER A 154 24.11 20.79 28.73
CA SER A 154 24.60 22.17 28.60
C SER A 154 26.11 22.23 28.69
#